data_AF-A0AA36MDE1-F1
#
_entry.id   AF-A0AA36MDE1-F1
#
_cell.length_a   1.000
_cell.length_b   1.000
_cell.length_c   1.000
_cell.angle_alpha   90.00
_cell.angle_beta   90.00
_cell.angle_gamma   90.00
#
_symmetry.space_group_name_H-M   'P 1'
#
loop_
_entity.id
_entity.type
_entity.pdbx_description
1 polymer ?
#
loop_
_entity_poly.entity_id
_entity_poly.type
_entity_poly.pdbx_seq_one_letter_code
_entity_poly.pdbx_strand_id
1 'polypeptide(L)'
;MVMIVLYFTLFQAVATIPQRLSFSHILRTNQYLLITQYKCQTNIETNVKDGCPRGFAHQLTPVRATPSKYCEYAVRVHLIRDPERRRPPRALYIGRNSRGSTVAFLDDLRLPQTSGLNNDSVMYSRYVDFPNTPHKHLDQQKSEFSIYDQSYQLLYLITRNSIGSQHCVVYRLSNLFPGNNDRSTFTATYVYEFSPHALNKIRSGWTEDPYSNEVFYSTTNGEMTSIHKFDLNRLLSVLQDGSSGKRVFTYTSQRNLLSVASGVLFSQHHQENHTTIFIRLIENSQRSLGLSCGFLNDKGSARNVLRSVLIVRDWDYCLVRHGVGANEDFCEKERHQWLIKEGLVSERSTALWFSAFLISVIVLVILLAILVSYICWLRRSLDDTYDGDQTTNLRCYPGQYPDMDISVDRWNY
;
A
#
# COMPACT_ATOMS: atom_id res chain seq x y z
N MET A 1 19.53 -44.87 -5.14
CA MET A 1 19.40 -43.55 -5.81
C MET A 1 18.04 -43.31 -6.46
N VAL A 2 17.40 -44.29 -7.11
CA VAL A 2 16.11 -44.10 -7.82
C VAL A 2 14.92 -43.75 -6.88
N MET A 3 14.90 -44.24 -5.64
CA MET A 3 13.86 -43.93 -4.65
C MET A 3 13.88 -42.47 -4.12
N ILE A 4 15.02 -41.78 -4.18
CA ILE A 4 15.14 -40.39 -3.70
C ILE A 4 14.59 -39.41 -4.74
N VAL A 5 14.68 -39.75 -6.03
CA VAL A 5 14.16 -38.92 -7.13
C VAL A 5 12.64 -38.95 -7.18
N LEU A 6 12.01 -40.09 -6.84
CA LEU A 6 10.54 -40.21 -6.81
C LEU A 6 9.90 -39.42 -5.66
N TYR A 7 10.59 -39.30 -4.51
CA TYR A 7 10.09 -38.49 -3.38
C TYR A 7 10.16 -36.98 -3.66
N PHE A 8 11.11 -36.54 -4.48
CA PHE A 8 11.25 -35.13 -4.87
C PHE A 8 10.23 -34.70 -5.93
N THR A 9 9.82 -35.59 -6.83
CA THR A 9 8.83 -35.26 -7.88
C THR A 9 7.39 -35.29 -7.39
N LEU A 10 7.05 -36.15 -6.42
CA LEU A 10 5.70 -36.20 -5.83
C LEU A 10 5.37 -35.01 -4.92
N PHE A 11 6.36 -34.28 -4.39
CA PHE A 11 6.13 -33.07 -3.59
C PHE A 11 5.94 -31.77 -4.39
N GLN A 12 6.14 -31.79 -5.71
CA GLN A 12 5.99 -30.58 -6.54
C GLN A 12 4.60 -30.40 -7.18
N ALA A 13 3.70 -31.38 -7.02
CA ALA A 13 2.34 -31.31 -7.55
C ALA A 13 1.29 -31.01 -6.47
N VAL A 14 1.57 -30.08 -5.55
CA VAL A 14 0.48 -29.43 -4.80
C VAL A 14 -0.18 -28.43 -5.74
N ALA A 15 -1.28 -28.87 -6.34
CA ALA A 15 -2.15 -28.05 -7.16
C ALA A 15 -2.43 -26.71 -6.45
N THR A 16 -1.93 -25.61 -7.01
CA THR A 16 -2.34 -24.26 -6.65
C THR A 16 -3.80 -24.10 -7.06
N ILE A 17 -4.72 -24.41 -6.14
CA ILE A 17 -6.12 -24.02 -6.26
C ILE A 17 -6.10 -22.51 -6.49
N PRO A 18 -6.75 -21.96 -7.54
CA PRO A 18 -6.83 -20.53 -7.73
C PRO A 18 -7.61 -19.94 -6.55
N GLN A 19 -6.87 -19.43 -5.56
CA GLN A 19 -7.45 -18.70 -4.45
C GLN A 19 -8.17 -17.49 -5.05
N ARG A 20 -9.48 -17.38 -4.76
CA ARG A 20 -10.26 -16.20 -5.14
C ARG A 20 -9.55 -14.98 -4.57
N LEU A 21 -9.22 -14.04 -5.45
CA LEU A 21 -8.50 -12.85 -5.05
C LEU A 21 -9.36 -12.02 -4.10
N SER A 22 -8.91 -11.85 -2.85
CA SER A 22 -9.61 -11.01 -1.88
C SER A 22 -9.16 -9.55 -2.01
N PHE A 23 -10.00 -8.62 -1.55
CA PHE A 23 -9.65 -7.19 -1.53
C PHE A 23 -8.43 -6.92 -0.63
N SER A 24 -8.37 -7.59 0.53
CA SER A 24 -7.23 -7.56 1.45
C SER A 24 -5.95 -8.05 0.78
N HIS A 25 -6.02 -9.07 -0.08
CA HIS A 25 -4.87 -9.57 -0.84
C HIS A 25 -4.36 -8.54 -1.87
N ILE A 26 -5.24 -7.77 -2.52
CA ILE A 26 -4.82 -6.64 -3.36
C ILE A 26 -4.10 -5.57 -2.54
N LEU A 27 -4.64 -5.21 -1.37
CA LEU A 27 -4.04 -4.21 -0.50
C LEU A 27 -2.77 -4.70 0.22
N ARG A 28 -2.53 -6.02 0.19
CA ARG A 28 -1.50 -6.72 0.98
C ARG A 28 -1.59 -6.40 2.48
N THR A 29 -2.81 -6.27 3.00
CA THR A 29 -3.06 -6.06 4.44
C THR A 29 -4.51 -6.39 4.78
N ASN A 30 -4.74 -6.94 5.97
CA ASN A 30 -6.06 -7.06 6.60
C ASN A 30 -6.42 -5.85 7.48
N GLN A 31 -5.46 -4.96 7.73
CA GLN A 31 -5.62 -3.77 8.56
C GLN A 31 -5.96 -2.59 7.66
N TYR A 32 -7.24 -2.47 7.26
CA TYR A 32 -7.70 -1.35 6.45
C TYR A 32 -9.12 -0.91 6.78
N LEU A 33 -9.36 0.37 6.52
CA LEU A 33 -10.67 1.03 6.51
C LEU A 33 -10.89 1.62 5.13
N LEU A 34 -11.89 1.11 4.41
CA LEU A 34 -12.30 1.68 3.13
C LEU A 34 -13.37 2.74 3.37
N ILE A 35 -13.12 3.95 2.88
CA ILE A 35 -14.05 5.07 2.94
C ILE A 35 -14.45 5.40 1.50
N THR A 36 -15.71 5.19 1.15
CA THR A 36 -16.25 5.60 -0.14
C THR A 36 -17.21 6.77 0.06
N GLN A 37 -17.01 7.82 -0.71
CA GLN A 37 -17.87 9.00 -0.74
C GLN A 37 -18.66 9.01 -2.04
N TYR A 38 -19.98 9.06 -1.92
CA TYR A 38 -20.89 9.26 -3.03
C TYR A 38 -21.88 10.36 -2.68
N LYS A 39 -21.83 11.49 -3.40
CA LYS A 39 -22.60 12.69 -3.04
C LYS A 39 -22.29 13.07 -1.58
N CYS A 40 -23.30 13.13 -0.70
CA CYS A 40 -23.12 13.34 0.74
C CYS A 40 -23.10 12.05 1.56
N GLN A 41 -23.28 10.88 0.94
CA GLN A 41 -23.22 9.61 1.65
C GLN A 41 -21.77 9.15 1.78
N THR A 42 -21.32 9.00 3.01
CA THR A 42 -20.05 8.35 3.35
C THR A 42 -20.34 6.93 3.79
N ASN A 43 -19.68 5.98 3.14
CA ASN A 43 -19.70 4.58 3.49
C ASN A 43 -18.33 4.21 4.05
N ILE A 44 -18.32 3.58 5.22
CA ILE A 44 -17.11 3.14 5.91
C ILE A 44 -17.21 1.63 6.05
N GLU A 45 -16.29 0.90 5.43
CA GLU A 45 -16.30 -0.56 5.35
C GLU A 45 -14.95 -1.15 5.77
N THR A 46 -15.01 -2.26 6.50
CA THR A 46 -13.87 -3.09 6.89
C THR A 46 -14.16 -4.55 6.57
N ASN A 47 -13.11 -5.35 6.33
CA ASN A 47 -13.20 -6.78 6.10
C ASN A 47 -14.12 -7.17 4.91
N VAL A 48 -13.77 -6.71 3.71
CA VAL A 48 -14.49 -6.99 2.46
C VAL A 48 -14.31 -8.47 2.06
N LYS A 49 -15.38 -9.28 2.21
CA LYS A 49 -15.37 -10.73 1.95
C LYS A 49 -15.43 -11.12 0.47
N ASP A 50 -16.35 -10.55 -0.30
CA ASP A 50 -16.67 -11.01 -1.66
C ASP A 50 -15.73 -10.42 -2.74
N GLY A 51 -14.57 -9.91 -2.32
CA GLY A 51 -13.63 -9.14 -3.15
C GLY A 51 -14.15 -7.75 -3.54
N CYS A 52 -15.47 -7.59 -3.74
CA CYS A 52 -16.08 -6.33 -4.12
C CYS A 52 -16.59 -5.53 -2.91
N PRO A 53 -16.10 -4.30 -2.69
CA PRO A 53 -16.61 -3.48 -1.61
C PRO A 53 -18.07 -3.06 -1.82
N ARG A 54 -18.89 -3.19 -0.78
CA ARG A 54 -20.31 -2.85 -0.80
C ARG A 54 -20.53 -1.35 -0.77
N GLY A 55 -19.57 -0.58 -0.26
CA GLY A 55 -19.60 0.89 -0.28
C GLY A 55 -19.74 1.51 -1.68
N PHE A 56 -19.56 0.71 -2.74
CA PHE A 56 -19.74 1.12 -4.13
C PHE A 56 -21.13 0.84 -4.72
N ALA A 57 -21.94 0.00 -4.06
CA ALA A 57 -23.29 -0.29 -4.49
C ALA A 57 -24.19 0.92 -4.23
N HIS A 58 -25.01 1.28 -5.22
CA HIS A 58 -25.94 2.42 -5.12
C HIS A 58 -27.11 2.17 -4.15
N GLN A 59 -27.39 0.91 -3.80
CA GLN A 59 -28.63 0.47 -3.14
C GLN A 59 -28.52 0.27 -1.62
N LEU A 60 -27.66 1.02 -0.94
CA LEU A 60 -27.78 1.09 0.52
C LEU A 60 -28.92 2.05 0.82
N THR A 61 -30.06 1.48 1.17
CA THR A 61 -31.34 2.11 1.51
C THR A 61 -31.13 3.55 1.95
N PRO A 62 -31.71 4.56 1.25
CA PRO A 62 -31.64 5.92 1.72
C PRO A 62 -32.24 5.93 3.12
N VAL A 63 -31.41 6.21 4.13
CA VAL A 63 -31.84 6.36 5.52
C VAL A 63 -32.76 7.56 5.57
N ARG A 64 -34.04 7.44 5.19
CA ARG A 64 -35.16 8.42 5.24
C ARG A 64 -34.82 9.91 5.07
N ALA A 65 -33.66 10.23 4.48
CA ALA A 65 -33.13 11.55 4.37
C ALA A 65 -33.51 11.97 2.97
N THR A 66 -34.48 12.87 2.89
CA THR A 66 -34.75 13.60 1.67
C THR A 66 -33.42 14.15 1.18
N PRO A 67 -32.96 13.78 -0.04
CA PRO A 67 -31.67 14.21 -0.53
C PRO A 67 -31.69 15.73 -0.57
N SER A 68 -30.91 16.35 0.33
CA SER A 68 -30.77 17.78 0.38
C SER A 68 -30.24 18.27 -0.97
N LYS A 69 -30.78 19.36 -1.51
CA LYS A 69 -30.34 19.98 -2.77
C LYS A 69 -28.82 20.23 -2.80
N TYR A 70 -28.19 20.35 -1.64
CA TYR A 70 -26.75 20.58 -1.48
C TYR A 70 -25.89 19.35 -1.79
N CYS A 71 -26.50 18.17 -1.87
CA CYS A 71 -25.84 16.89 -2.13
C CYS A 71 -25.91 16.46 -3.59
N GLU A 72 -26.33 17.37 -4.48
CA GLU A 72 -26.14 17.21 -5.93
C GLU A 72 -24.68 17.33 -6.34
N TYR A 73 -23.86 17.98 -5.52
CA TYR A 73 -22.45 18.23 -5.81
C TYR A 73 -21.54 17.14 -5.24
N ALA A 74 -20.45 16.87 -5.95
CA ALA A 74 -19.45 15.91 -5.51
C ALA A 74 -18.73 16.42 -4.26
N VAL A 75 -18.73 15.61 -3.21
CA VAL A 75 -17.97 15.85 -1.99
C VAL A 75 -16.61 15.18 -2.14
N ARG A 76 -15.54 15.93 -1.86
CA ARG A 76 -14.17 15.42 -1.84
C ARG A 76 -13.78 15.08 -0.42
N VAL A 77 -12.98 14.04 -0.26
CA VAL A 77 -12.50 13.57 1.04
C VAL A 77 -11.00 13.35 0.96
N HIS A 78 -10.26 14.01 1.85
CA HIS A 78 -8.81 13.87 1.98
C HIS A 78 -8.47 13.22 3.32
N LEU A 79 -7.46 12.35 3.35
CA LEU A 79 -6.94 11.79 4.60
C LEU A 79 -5.94 12.77 5.22
N ILE A 80 -6.20 13.13 6.47
CA ILE A 80 -5.31 13.97 7.26
C ILE A 80 -4.63 13.08 8.29
N ARG A 81 -3.32 12.89 8.12
CA ARG A 81 -2.50 12.04 8.98
C ARG A 81 -1.79 12.88 10.04
N ASP A 82 -1.61 12.34 11.23
CA ASP A 82 -0.82 13.01 12.27
C ASP A 82 0.67 12.88 11.90
N PRO A 83 1.42 13.98 11.71
CA PRO A 83 2.84 13.91 11.39
C PRO A 83 3.66 13.15 12.43
N GLU A 84 3.23 13.19 13.70
CA GLU A 84 3.87 12.46 14.80
C GLU A 84 3.43 10.99 14.88
N ARG A 85 2.46 10.56 14.06
CA ARG A 85 1.88 9.20 14.08
C ARG A 85 1.35 8.75 15.45
N ARG A 86 0.90 9.70 16.29
CA ARG A 86 0.39 9.44 17.65
C ARG A 86 -1.13 9.43 17.72
N ARG A 87 -1.79 10.25 16.90
CA ARG A 87 -3.25 10.40 16.89
C ARG A 87 -3.87 9.72 15.68
N PRO A 88 -5.09 9.18 15.82
CA PRO A 88 -5.82 8.61 14.69
C PRO A 88 -5.98 9.62 13.56
N PRO A 89 -5.85 9.21 12.28
CA PRO A 89 -6.09 10.09 11.16
C PRO A 89 -7.53 10.61 11.13
N ARG A 90 -7.71 11.76 10.47
CA ARG A 90 -9.00 12.44 10.30
C ARG A 90 -9.34 12.51 8.83
N ALA A 91 -10.62 12.70 8.51
CA ALA A 91 -11.07 12.98 7.15
C ALA A 91 -11.41 14.46 7.00
N LEU A 92 -10.80 15.12 6.02
CA LEU A 92 -11.19 16.46 5.58
C LEU A 92 -12.23 16.34 4.48
N TYR A 93 -13.44 16.77 4.77
CA TYR A 93 -14.54 16.82 3.80
C TYR A 93 -14.61 18.20 3.18
N ILE A 94 -14.63 18.25 1.84
CA ILE A 94 -14.79 19.49 1.08
C ILE A 94 -16.05 19.35 0.23
N GLY A 95 -16.98 20.28 0.41
CA GLY A 95 -18.26 20.27 -0.26
C GLY A 95 -18.85 21.67 -0.33
N ARG A 96 -20.17 21.76 -0.30
CA ARG A 96 -20.91 23.02 -0.49
C ARG A 96 -21.92 23.24 0.62
N ASN A 97 -22.02 24.49 1.06
CA ASN A 97 -23.06 24.91 1.98
C ASN A 97 -24.35 25.29 1.26
N SER A 98 -25.33 25.77 2.02
CA SER A 98 -26.63 26.19 1.50
C SER A 98 -26.58 27.37 0.52
N ARG A 99 -25.52 28.18 0.59
CA ARG A 99 -25.28 29.34 -0.30
C ARG A 99 -24.48 28.97 -1.55
N GLY A 100 -24.08 27.70 -1.70
CA GLY A 100 -23.27 27.22 -2.82
C GLY A 100 -21.77 27.51 -2.71
N SER A 101 -21.32 28.13 -1.62
CA SER A 101 -19.90 28.38 -1.33
C SER A 101 -19.19 27.07 -0.96
N THR A 102 -17.93 26.95 -1.35
CA THR A 102 -17.08 25.82 -0.96
C THR A 102 -16.71 25.93 0.51
N VAL A 103 -17.00 24.85 1.23
CA VAL A 103 -16.78 24.73 2.67
C VAL A 103 -16.07 23.43 2.99
N ALA A 104 -15.37 23.42 4.11
CA ALA A 104 -14.69 22.24 4.59
C ALA A 104 -14.85 22.03 6.10
N PHE A 105 -14.90 20.78 6.52
CA PHE A 105 -14.86 20.40 7.93
C PHE A 105 -13.97 19.17 8.11
N LEU A 106 -13.43 19.02 9.31
CA LEU A 106 -12.68 17.83 9.72
C LEU A 106 -13.57 16.93 10.55
N ASP A 107 -13.35 15.64 10.40
CA ASP A 107 -14.04 14.67 11.19
C ASP A 107 -13.15 13.49 11.57
N ASP A 108 -13.42 12.96 12.76
CA ASP A 108 -12.64 11.88 13.34
C ASP A 108 -13.12 10.55 12.77
N LEU A 109 -12.18 9.76 12.28
CA LEU A 109 -12.50 8.45 11.73
C LEU A 109 -12.82 7.48 12.88
N ARG A 110 -13.89 6.71 12.68
CA ARG A 110 -14.36 5.71 13.64
C ARG A 110 -14.59 4.40 12.90
N LEU A 111 -14.26 3.29 13.56
CA LEU A 111 -14.61 1.97 13.04
C LEU A 111 -16.13 1.77 13.09
N PRO A 112 -16.70 1.08 12.10
CA PRO A 112 -18.10 0.69 12.17
C PRO A 112 -18.28 -0.29 13.35
N GLN A 113 -19.27 -0.02 14.20
CA GLN A 113 -19.55 -0.89 15.34
C GLN A 113 -20.14 -2.22 14.85
N THR A 114 -19.56 -3.33 15.29
CA THR A 114 -20.16 -4.66 15.11
C THR A 114 -21.40 -4.75 15.99
N SER A 115 -22.59 -4.58 15.41
CA SER A 115 -23.80 -5.11 16.04
C SER A 115 -23.58 -6.61 16.21
N GLY A 116 -23.71 -7.15 17.43
CA GLY A 116 -23.24 -8.48 17.88
C GLY A 116 -23.75 -9.72 17.15
N LEU A 117 -24.26 -9.58 15.92
CA LEU A 117 -24.45 -10.64 14.94
C LEU A 117 -23.09 -10.91 14.27
N ASN A 118 -22.71 -12.18 14.14
CA ASN A 118 -21.52 -12.70 13.45
C ASN A 118 -21.51 -12.36 11.95
N ASN A 119 -21.55 -11.07 11.59
CA ASN A 119 -21.39 -10.59 10.24
C ASN A 119 -19.94 -10.21 10.04
N ASP A 120 -19.24 -11.05 9.30
CA ASP A 120 -17.81 -10.92 9.03
C ASP A 120 -17.45 -9.71 8.15
N SER A 121 -18.41 -9.05 7.49
CA SER A 121 -18.17 -7.77 6.79
C SER A 121 -18.92 -6.63 7.48
N VAL A 122 -18.17 -5.68 8.03
CA VAL A 122 -18.73 -4.60 8.84
C VAL A 122 -18.73 -3.33 8.02
N MET A 123 -19.92 -2.77 7.82
CA MET A 123 -20.11 -1.54 7.08
C MET A 123 -21.09 -0.64 7.82
N TYR A 124 -20.75 0.64 7.90
CA TYR A 124 -21.65 1.69 8.36
C TYR A 124 -21.75 2.76 7.27
N SER A 125 -22.95 3.33 7.14
CA SER A 125 -23.23 4.42 6.22
C SER A 125 -23.73 5.61 7.00
N ARG A 126 -23.29 6.80 6.61
CA ARG A 126 -23.74 8.06 7.18
C ARG A 126 -23.91 9.12 6.12
N TYR A 127 -24.69 10.12 6.48
CA TYR A 127 -24.90 11.30 5.65
C TYR A 127 -24.10 12.49 6.20
N VAL A 128 -23.38 13.15 5.30
CA VAL A 128 -22.67 14.39 5.59
C VAL A 128 -23.58 15.58 5.30
N ASP A 129 -23.94 16.30 6.35
CA ASP A 129 -24.81 17.48 6.26
C ASP A 129 -24.00 18.77 6.43
N PHE A 130 -23.49 19.30 5.32
CA PHE A 130 -22.68 20.52 5.32
C PHE A 130 -23.38 21.75 5.94
N PRO A 131 -24.67 22.04 5.66
CA PRO A 131 -25.40 23.13 6.31
C PRO A 131 -25.39 23.09 7.85
N ASN A 132 -25.55 21.90 8.44
CA ASN A 132 -25.72 21.74 9.89
C ASN A 132 -24.41 21.38 10.62
N THR A 133 -23.38 20.94 9.89
CA THR A 133 -22.07 20.63 10.46
C THR A 133 -21.24 21.91 10.58
N PRO A 134 -20.60 22.19 11.74
CA PRO A 134 -19.66 23.30 11.86
C PRO A 134 -18.54 23.20 10.80
N HIS A 135 -18.46 24.20 9.92
CA HIS A 135 -17.55 24.19 8.79
C HIS A 135 -16.79 25.51 8.65
N LYS A 136 -15.65 25.45 7.95
CA LYS A 136 -14.90 26.62 7.50
C LYS A 136 -15.26 26.94 6.06
N HIS A 137 -15.46 28.23 5.80
CA HIS A 137 -15.57 28.74 4.44
C HIS A 137 -14.17 28.79 3.81
N LEU A 138 -14.04 28.19 2.63
CA LEU A 138 -12.81 28.24 1.85
C LEU A 138 -12.97 29.26 0.73
N ASP A 139 -13.89 29.02 -0.19
CA ASP A 139 -14.06 29.86 -1.39
C ASP A 139 -15.56 30.08 -1.68
N GLN A 140 -15.89 31.18 -2.33
CA GLN A 140 -17.23 31.45 -2.84
C GLN A 140 -17.51 30.68 -4.14
N GLN A 141 -16.47 30.32 -4.91
CA GLN A 141 -16.60 29.68 -6.21
C GLN A 141 -16.83 28.16 -6.13
N LYS A 142 -17.21 27.55 -7.27
CA LYS A 142 -17.38 26.10 -7.40
C LYS A 142 -16.02 25.40 -7.48
N SER A 143 -15.72 24.55 -6.51
CA SER A 143 -14.58 23.63 -6.59
C SER A 143 -14.80 22.52 -7.62
N GLU A 144 -13.84 22.32 -8.50
CA GLU A 144 -13.79 21.22 -9.46
C GLU A 144 -13.08 20.00 -8.85
N PHE A 145 -11.91 20.25 -8.29
CA PHE A 145 -11.10 19.29 -7.57
C PHE A 145 -10.26 19.98 -6.52
N SER A 146 -9.75 19.19 -5.59
CA SER A 146 -8.86 19.60 -4.53
C SER A 146 -7.77 18.55 -4.40
N ILE A 147 -6.59 18.98 -3.97
CA ILE A 147 -5.47 18.11 -3.64
C ILE A 147 -4.91 18.58 -2.31
N TYR A 148 -4.68 17.64 -1.40
CA TYR A 148 -4.10 17.95 -0.10
C TYR A 148 -2.65 17.46 -0.03
N ASP A 149 -1.75 18.41 0.23
CA ASP A 149 -0.34 18.16 0.48
C ASP A 149 -0.10 18.02 1.98
N GLN A 150 0.01 16.77 2.42
CA GLN A 150 0.26 16.40 3.80
C GLN A 150 1.62 16.88 4.32
N SER A 151 2.63 17.03 3.45
CA SER A 151 3.99 17.39 3.87
C SER A 151 4.08 18.85 4.31
N TYR A 152 3.40 19.74 3.58
CA TYR A 152 3.37 21.17 3.86
C TYR A 152 2.06 21.66 4.48
N GLN A 153 1.09 20.76 4.69
CA GLN A 153 -0.28 21.07 5.13
C GLN A 153 -0.97 22.08 4.20
N LEU A 154 -0.75 21.94 2.89
CA LEU A 154 -1.32 22.83 1.88
C LEU A 154 -2.52 22.18 1.20
N LEU A 155 -3.62 22.90 1.12
CA LEU A 155 -4.80 22.53 0.34
C LEU A 155 -4.82 23.35 -0.94
N TYR A 156 -4.67 22.67 -2.07
CA TYR A 156 -4.84 23.24 -3.40
C TYR A 156 -6.29 23.10 -3.80
N LEU A 157 -7.01 24.21 -3.91
CA LEU A 157 -8.40 24.24 -4.30
C LEU A 157 -8.54 24.81 -5.71
N ILE A 158 -8.97 23.99 -6.66
CA ILE A 158 -9.17 24.43 -8.04
C ILE A 158 -10.65 24.71 -8.23
N THR A 159 -10.98 25.96 -8.52
CA THR A 159 -12.33 26.43 -8.76
C THR A 159 -12.52 26.86 -10.21
N ARG A 160 -13.76 26.86 -10.68
CA ARG A 160 -14.13 27.37 -11.99
C ARG A 160 -15.16 28.48 -11.83
N ASN A 161 -14.87 29.65 -12.39
CA ASN A 161 -15.79 30.77 -12.41
C ASN A 161 -16.91 30.57 -13.46
N SER A 162 -17.90 31.46 -13.46
CA SER A 162 -19.05 31.40 -14.39
C SER A 162 -18.65 31.50 -15.87
N ILE A 163 -17.49 32.10 -16.17
CA ILE A 163 -16.94 32.30 -17.51
C ILE A 163 -16.14 31.05 -17.97
N GLY A 164 -15.89 30.10 -17.06
CA GLY A 164 -15.15 28.87 -17.35
C GLY A 164 -13.64 28.96 -17.17
N SER A 165 -13.12 30.07 -16.63
CA SER A 165 -11.73 30.18 -16.20
C SER A 165 -11.51 29.39 -14.92
N GLN A 166 -10.42 28.62 -14.89
CA GLN A 166 -9.97 27.92 -13.69
C GLN A 166 -9.10 28.85 -12.86
N HIS A 167 -9.27 28.78 -11.55
CA HIS A 167 -8.46 29.48 -10.54
C HIS A 167 -8.00 28.45 -9.52
N CYS A 168 -6.75 28.53 -9.07
CA CYS A 168 -6.22 27.71 -8.00
C CYS A 168 -5.93 28.59 -6.81
N VAL A 169 -6.61 28.33 -5.70
CA VAL A 169 -6.36 28.98 -4.42
C VAL A 169 -5.66 27.99 -3.49
N VAL A 170 -4.56 28.40 -2.90
CA VAL A 170 -3.76 27.60 -1.98
C VAL A 170 -4.02 28.07 -0.55
N TYR A 171 -4.47 27.15 0.30
CA TYR A 171 -4.66 27.37 1.73
C TYR A 171 -3.63 26.58 2.52
N ARG A 172 -3.06 27.18 3.56
CA ARG A 172 -2.35 26.46 4.61
C ARG A 172 -3.34 26.08 5.69
N LEU A 173 -3.47 24.79 5.94
CA LEU A 173 -4.31 24.28 7.01
C LEU A 173 -3.47 24.13 8.28
N SER A 174 -4.00 24.59 9.41
CA SER A 174 -3.36 24.47 10.72
C SER A 174 -4.39 24.09 11.79
N ASN A 175 -3.91 23.69 12.97
CA ASN A 175 -4.77 23.17 14.03
C ASN A 175 -5.63 21.98 13.57
N LEU A 176 -5.03 21.10 12.75
CA LEU A 176 -5.69 19.89 12.21
C LEU A 176 -5.94 18.84 13.28
N PHE A 177 -5.16 18.86 14.36
CA PHE A 177 -5.31 18.02 15.53
C PHE A 177 -5.21 18.89 16.78
N PRO A 178 -6.31 19.51 17.21
CA PRO A 178 -6.31 20.41 18.36
C PRO A 178 -5.93 19.67 19.64
N GLY A 179 -5.13 20.32 20.49
CA GLY A 179 -4.93 19.88 21.87
C GLY A 179 -6.16 20.17 22.74
N ASN A 180 -6.12 19.74 24.01
CA ASN A 180 -7.25 19.89 24.94
C ASN A 180 -7.71 21.35 25.15
N ASN A 181 -6.81 22.32 24.93
CA ASN A 181 -7.08 23.75 25.12
C ASN A 181 -7.26 24.52 23.80
N ASP A 182 -7.13 23.86 22.65
CA ASP A 182 -7.22 24.51 21.35
C ASP A 182 -8.68 24.63 20.89
N ARG A 183 -8.94 25.61 20.02
CA ARG A 183 -10.24 25.70 19.34
C ARG A 183 -10.49 24.40 18.57
N SER A 184 -11.69 23.84 18.70
CA SER A 184 -12.06 22.56 18.07
C SER A 184 -12.06 22.60 16.52
N THR A 185 -12.00 23.79 15.91
CA THR A 185 -11.99 23.96 14.46
C THR A 185 -10.59 24.25 13.94
N PHE A 186 -10.19 23.57 12.86
CA PHE A 186 -8.98 23.92 12.12
C PHE A 186 -9.04 25.34 11.54
N THR A 187 -7.88 25.88 11.21
CA THR A 187 -7.75 27.18 10.54
C THR A 187 -7.29 26.97 9.11
N ALA A 188 -7.88 27.70 8.17
CA ALA A 188 -7.45 27.77 6.77
C ALA A 188 -6.92 29.18 6.52
N THR A 189 -5.62 29.29 6.26
CA THR A 189 -4.96 30.57 5.98
C THR A 189 -4.71 30.67 4.49
N TYR A 190 -5.21 31.71 3.83
CA TYR A 190 -4.90 31.98 2.43
C TYR A 190 -3.39 32.17 2.26
N VAL A 191 -2.81 31.50 1.25
CA VAL A 191 -1.37 31.61 0.95
C VAL A 191 -1.18 32.32 -0.38
N TYR A 192 -1.79 31.81 -1.44
CA TYR A 192 -1.54 32.26 -2.80
C TYR A 192 -2.68 31.86 -3.74
N GLU A 193 -2.85 32.60 -4.84
CA GLU A 193 -3.83 32.30 -5.89
C GLU A 193 -3.20 32.51 -7.27
N PHE A 194 -3.52 31.64 -8.22
CA PHE A 194 -3.08 31.77 -9.60
C PHE A 194 -4.02 31.05 -10.57
N SER A 195 -3.95 31.42 -11.85
CA SER A 195 -4.64 30.72 -12.93
C SER A 195 -3.83 29.49 -13.38
N PRO A 196 -4.37 28.25 -13.29
CA PRO A 196 -3.68 27.07 -13.78
C PRO A 196 -3.39 27.14 -15.28
N HIS A 197 -2.27 26.52 -15.70
CA HIS A 197 -1.89 26.39 -17.10
C HIS A 197 -3.01 25.74 -17.93
N ALA A 198 -3.16 26.17 -19.18
CA ALA A 198 -4.22 25.70 -20.08
C ALA A 198 -4.19 24.17 -20.31
N LEU A 199 -3.01 23.54 -20.24
CA LEU A 199 -2.85 22.08 -20.35
C LEU A 199 -3.51 21.30 -19.21
N ASN A 200 -3.86 21.93 -18.09
CA ASN A 200 -4.59 21.27 -17.02
C ASN A 200 -6.07 21.03 -17.36
N LYS A 201 -6.61 21.71 -18.37
CA LYS A 201 -8.01 21.53 -18.81
C LYS A 201 -8.29 20.15 -19.41
N ILE A 202 -7.27 19.49 -19.98
CA ILE A 202 -7.39 18.14 -20.55
C ILE A 202 -7.13 17.03 -19.50
N ARG A 203 -6.73 17.40 -18.28
CA ARG A 203 -6.42 16.47 -17.19
C ARG A 203 -7.64 16.31 -16.30
N SER A 204 -7.96 15.08 -15.97
CA SER A 204 -9.14 14.73 -15.16
C SER A 204 -8.77 13.74 -14.05
N GLY A 205 -9.67 13.54 -13.09
CA GLY A 205 -9.49 12.53 -12.05
C GLY A 205 -8.30 12.77 -11.12
N TRP A 206 -7.95 14.03 -10.87
CA TRP A 206 -6.89 14.40 -9.93
C TRP A 206 -7.11 13.76 -8.55
N THR A 207 -6.09 13.09 -8.03
CA THR A 207 -6.10 12.43 -6.73
C THR A 207 -4.69 12.35 -6.17
N GLU A 208 -4.53 12.56 -4.87
CA GLU A 208 -3.30 12.26 -4.14
C GLU A 208 -3.32 10.85 -3.54
N ASP A 209 -2.14 10.26 -3.37
CA ASP A 209 -1.93 9.09 -2.51
C ASP A 209 -1.25 9.55 -1.20
N PRO A 210 -1.97 9.53 -0.05
CA PRO A 210 -1.47 10.06 1.22
C PRO A 210 -0.34 9.24 1.85
N TYR A 211 0.03 8.09 1.24
CA TYR A 211 1.13 7.24 1.72
C TYR A 211 2.37 7.30 0.84
N SER A 212 2.25 7.64 -0.44
CA SER A 212 3.41 7.74 -1.35
C SER A 212 3.87 9.18 -1.62
N ASN A 213 3.10 10.19 -1.19
CA ASN A 213 3.34 11.61 -1.53
C ASN A 213 3.38 11.83 -3.06
N GLU A 214 2.57 11.08 -3.80
CA GLU A 214 2.43 11.21 -5.25
C GLU A 214 1.03 11.72 -5.61
N VAL A 215 0.93 12.46 -6.71
CA VAL A 215 -0.34 12.90 -7.30
C VAL A 215 -0.53 12.18 -8.63
N PHE A 216 -1.77 11.79 -8.88
CA PHE A 216 -2.19 11.11 -10.09
C PHE A 216 -3.24 11.91 -10.83
N TYR A 217 -3.23 11.82 -12.16
CA TYR A 217 -4.29 12.32 -13.02
C TYR A 217 -4.42 11.44 -14.26
N SER A 218 -5.59 11.48 -14.89
CA SER A 218 -5.85 10.83 -16.17
C SER A 218 -5.91 11.82 -17.32
N THR A 219 -5.50 11.37 -18.50
CA THR A 219 -5.74 12.04 -19.78
C THR A 219 -6.36 11.03 -20.74
N THR A 220 -7.38 11.46 -21.48
CA THR A 220 -8.05 10.62 -22.46
C THR A 220 -7.73 11.13 -23.86
N ASN A 221 -7.19 10.26 -24.71
CA ASN A 221 -6.93 10.53 -26.11
C ASN A 221 -7.62 9.45 -26.97
N GLY A 222 -8.77 9.81 -27.54
CA GLY A 222 -9.65 8.85 -28.22
C GLY A 222 -10.18 7.80 -27.25
N GLU A 223 -9.87 6.53 -27.53
CA GLU A 223 -10.27 5.38 -26.69
C GLU A 223 -9.23 5.03 -25.62
N MET A 224 -8.04 5.64 -25.68
CA MET A 224 -6.96 5.37 -24.74
C MET A 224 -7.02 6.36 -23.57
N THR A 225 -7.14 5.83 -22.35
CA THR A 225 -6.95 6.63 -21.14
C THR A 225 -5.61 6.27 -20.53
N SER A 226 -4.78 7.28 -20.29
CA SER A 226 -3.47 7.15 -19.65
C SER A 226 -3.48 7.81 -18.28
N ILE A 227 -2.93 7.11 -17.28
CA ILE A 227 -2.73 7.63 -15.93
C ILE A 227 -1.28 8.05 -15.80
N HIS A 228 -1.10 9.27 -15.30
CA HIS A 228 0.18 9.91 -15.07
C HIS A 228 0.35 10.14 -13.58
N LYS A 229 1.60 10.11 -13.12
CA LYS A 229 1.97 10.44 -11.75
C LYS A 229 3.13 11.40 -11.68
N PHE A 230 3.23 12.15 -10.60
CA PHE A 230 4.38 12.95 -10.25
C PHE A 230 4.42 13.18 -8.73
N ASP A 231 5.57 13.56 -8.21
CA ASP A 231 5.76 13.81 -6.78
C ASP A 231 4.99 15.06 -6.34
N LEU A 232 4.34 15.02 -5.18
CA LEU A 232 3.45 16.08 -4.69
C LEU A 232 4.15 17.45 -4.55
N ASN A 233 5.45 17.47 -4.26
CA ASN A 233 6.26 18.70 -4.23
C ASN A 233 6.34 19.42 -5.60
N ARG A 234 6.07 18.73 -6.71
CA ARG A 234 6.02 19.31 -8.05
C ARG A 234 4.64 19.83 -8.43
N LEU A 235 3.62 19.65 -7.59
CA LEU A 235 2.24 20.00 -7.90
C LEU A 235 2.08 21.46 -8.35
N LEU A 236 2.72 22.40 -7.67
CA LEU A 236 2.64 23.81 -8.03
C LEU A 236 3.17 24.06 -9.46
N SER A 237 4.36 23.54 -9.79
CA SER A 237 4.94 23.63 -11.15
C SER A 237 4.09 22.93 -12.22
N VAL A 238 3.46 21.80 -11.89
CA VAL A 238 2.56 21.08 -12.81
C VAL A 238 1.31 21.90 -13.09
N LEU A 239 0.78 22.57 -12.07
CA LEU A 239 -0.40 23.43 -12.20
C LEU A 239 -0.07 24.76 -12.91
N GLN A 240 1.09 25.36 -12.67
CA GLN A 240 1.49 26.66 -13.24
C GLN A 240 2.12 26.56 -14.63
N ASP A 241 3.05 25.63 -14.82
CA ASP A 241 3.82 25.49 -16.06
C ASP A 241 3.19 24.47 -17.02
N GLY A 242 2.22 23.69 -16.52
CA GLY A 242 1.59 22.63 -17.30
C GLY A 242 2.52 21.45 -17.59
N SER A 243 3.59 21.28 -16.81
CA SER A 243 4.50 20.14 -16.96
C SER A 243 3.74 18.82 -16.80
N SER A 244 4.12 17.80 -17.57
CA SER A 244 3.44 16.50 -17.57
C SER A 244 4.09 15.53 -16.58
N GLY A 245 3.26 14.72 -15.93
CA GLY A 245 3.72 13.61 -15.08
C GLY A 245 4.22 12.42 -15.89
N LYS A 246 4.87 11.47 -15.21
CA LYS A 246 5.30 10.19 -15.77
C LYS A 246 4.10 9.27 -15.97
N ARG A 247 3.91 8.75 -17.18
CA ARG A 247 2.86 7.76 -17.47
C ARG A 247 3.15 6.45 -16.73
N VAL A 248 2.17 5.95 -15.98
CA VAL A 248 2.29 4.71 -15.19
C VAL A 248 1.33 3.62 -15.63
N PHE A 249 0.22 4.00 -16.25
CA PHE A 249 -0.79 3.03 -16.65
C PHE A 249 -1.53 3.51 -17.90
N THR A 250 -1.98 2.58 -18.72
CA THR A 250 -2.77 2.86 -19.92
C THR A 250 -3.77 1.74 -20.13
N TYR A 251 -4.98 2.09 -20.53
CA TYR A 251 -5.99 1.11 -20.93
C TYR A 251 -6.76 1.60 -22.16
N THR A 252 -7.19 0.64 -22.98
CA THR A 252 -7.88 0.80 -24.27
C THR A 252 -9.38 1.07 -24.12
N SER A 253 -9.80 1.64 -23.00
CA SER A 253 -11.20 2.00 -22.77
C SER A 253 -11.28 3.37 -22.11
N GLN A 254 -12.39 4.09 -22.34
CA GLN A 254 -12.66 5.31 -21.61
C GLN A 254 -13.09 4.93 -20.18
N ARG A 255 -12.20 5.15 -19.20
CA ARG A 255 -12.51 4.97 -17.77
C ARG A 255 -12.12 6.23 -17.03
N ASN A 256 -12.87 6.53 -16.00
CA ASN A 256 -12.61 7.65 -15.12
C ASN A 256 -11.73 7.18 -13.96
N LEU A 257 -10.66 7.91 -13.69
CA LEU A 257 -9.86 7.72 -12.49
C LEU A 257 -10.67 8.18 -11.27
N LEU A 258 -10.86 7.30 -10.28
CA LEU A 258 -11.56 7.62 -9.03
C LEU A 258 -10.59 8.05 -7.93
N SER A 259 -9.56 7.22 -7.70
CA SER A 259 -8.58 7.41 -6.63
C SER A 259 -7.39 6.50 -6.85
N VAL A 260 -6.26 6.86 -6.25
CA VAL A 260 -5.12 5.98 -6.03
C VAL A 260 -4.81 6.00 -4.55
N ALA A 261 -4.75 4.83 -3.91
CA ALA A 261 -4.40 4.73 -2.51
C ALA A 261 -3.45 3.55 -2.31
N SER A 262 -2.27 3.85 -1.78
CA SER A 262 -1.21 2.87 -1.48
C SER A 262 -0.86 1.98 -2.68
N GLY A 263 -0.67 2.60 -3.85
CA GLY A 263 -0.35 1.88 -5.08
C GLY A 263 -1.49 1.04 -5.66
N VAL A 264 -2.70 1.13 -5.11
CA VAL A 264 -3.92 0.54 -5.67
C VAL A 264 -4.74 1.59 -6.40
N LEU A 265 -4.96 1.33 -7.68
CA LEU A 265 -5.73 2.14 -8.60
C LEU A 265 -7.22 1.76 -8.58
N PHE A 266 -8.08 2.76 -8.38
CA PHE A 266 -9.51 2.66 -8.55
C PHE A 266 -9.93 3.40 -9.81
N SER A 267 -10.53 2.69 -10.75
CA SER A 267 -11.07 3.29 -11.98
C SER A 267 -12.50 2.82 -12.24
N GLN A 268 -13.30 3.68 -12.87
CA GLN A 268 -14.70 3.45 -13.14
C GLN A 268 -14.97 3.46 -14.63
N HIS A 269 -15.69 2.47 -15.12
CA HIS A 269 -16.27 2.48 -16.45
C HIS A 269 -17.79 2.49 -16.33
N HIS A 270 -18.43 3.48 -16.94
CA HIS A 270 -19.87 3.62 -16.93
C HIS A 270 -20.44 3.12 -18.25
N GLN A 271 -21.37 2.16 -18.17
CA GLN A 271 -22.20 1.70 -19.28
C GLN A 271 -23.66 2.02 -18.95
N GLU A 272 -24.56 1.91 -19.92
CA GLU A 272 -25.95 2.36 -19.73
C GLU A 272 -26.65 1.67 -18.56
N ASN A 273 -26.47 0.35 -18.43
CA ASN A 273 -27.20 -0.46 -17.43
C ASN A 273 -26.37 -0.77 -16.18
N HIS A 274 -25.07 -0.57 -16.21
CA HIS A 274 -24.20 -0.87 -15.09
C HIS A 274 -22.96 0.01 -15.04
N THR A 275 -22.40 0.12 -13.86
CA THR A 275 -21.11 0.75 -13.58
C THR A 275 -20.15 -0.33 -13.13
N THR A 276 -19.00 -0.44 -13.78
CA THR A 276 -17.94 -1.37 -13.38
C THR A 276 -16.79 -0.60 -12.74
N ILE A 277 -16.40 -1.01 -11.55
CA ILE A 277 -15.22 -0.50 -10.84
C ILE A 277 -14.10 -1.51 -10.95
N PHE A 278 -12.96 -1.06 -11.44
CA PHE A 278 -11.75 -1.85 -11.50
C PHE A 278 -10.79 -1.41 -10.40
N ILE A 279 -10.32 -2.39 -9.62
CA ILE A 279 -9.39 -2.22 -8.51
C ILE A 279 -8.13 -2.99 -8.87
N ARG A 280 -6.98 -2.32 -9.01
CA ARG A 280 -5.75 -2.95 -9.54
C ARG A 280 -4.49 -2.39 -8.88
N LEU A 281 -3.46 -3.23 -8.75
CA LEU A 281 -2.13 -2.78 -8.35
C LEU A 281 -1.40 -2.07 -9.51
N ILE A 282 -0.72 -0.95 -9.22
CA ILE A 282 0.04 -0.18 -10.21
C ILE A 282 1.38 -0.86 -10.57
N GLU A 283 1.99 -1.60 -9.63
CA GLU A 283 3.36 -2.14 -9.74
C GLU A 283 3.57 -3.21 -10.84
N ASN A 284 2.52 -3.70 -11.49
CA ASN A 284 2.65 -4.79 -12.48
C ASN A 284 1.67 -4.67 -13.66
N SER A 285 1.90 -3.67 -14.52
CA SER A 285 1.03 -3.32 -15.65
C SER A 285 0.80 -4.45 -16.67
N GLN A 286 1.68 -5.47 -16.73
CA GLN A 286 1.60 -6.58 -17.69
C GLN A 286 0.83 -7.81 -17.18
N ARG A 287 0.67 -7.97 -15.86
CA ARG A 287 -0.08 -9.07 -15.22
C ARG A 287 -0.97 -8.54 -14.10
N SER A 288 -1.68 -7.43 -14.35
CA SER A 288 -2.36 -6.69 -13.29
C SER A 288 -3.48 -7.51 -12.66
N LEU A 289 -3.12 -8.21 -11.59
CA LEU A 289 -4.01 -8.87 -10.65
C LEU A 289 -4.93 -7.81 -10.05
N GLY A 290 -6.23 -8.02 -10.20
CA GLY A 290 -7.22 -6.98 -9.95
C GLY A 290 -8.63 -7.51 -9.87
N LEU A 291 -9.50 -6.72 -9.26
CA LEU A 291 -10.92 -7.02 -9.11
C LEU A 291 -11.74 -6.13 -10.05
N SER A 292 -12.84 -6.68 -10.51
CA SER A 292 -13.82 -5.99 -11.36
C SER A 292 -15.18 -6.17 -10.73
N CYS A 293 -15.78 -5.07 -10.28
CA CYS A 293 -17.03 -5.06 -9.54
C CYS A 293 -18.09 -4.33 -10.35
N GLY A 294 -19.08 -5.07 -10.86
CA GLY A 294 -20.20 -4.53 -11.60
C GLY A 294 -21.37 -4.19 -10.67
N PHE A 295 -21.93 -3.00 -10.82
CA PHE A 295 -23.08 -2.51 -10.07
C PHE A 295 -24.17 -2.06 -11.04
N LEU A 296 -25.41 -2.46 -10.84
CA LEU A 296 -26.53 -1.98 -11.65
C LEU A 296 -26.73 -0.48 -11.42
N ASN A 297 -26.99 0.25 -12.50
CA ASN A 297 -27.31 1.67 -12.41
C ASN A 297 -28.79 1.84 -12.05
N ASP A 298 -29.08 2.66 -11.05
CA ASP A 298 -30.46 3.08 -10.79
C ASP A 298 -30.94 4.00 -11.92
N LYS A 299 -32.20 3.79 -12.36
CA LYS A 299 -32.89 4.61 -13.35
C LYS A 299 -33.02 6.04 -12.81
N GLY A 300 -32.08 6.92 -13.16
CA GLY A 300 -32.02 8.31 -12.68
C GLY A 300 -30.65 8.74 -12.14
N SER A 301 -29.68 7.84 -12.02
CA SER A 301 -28.30 8.23 -11.68
C SER A 301 -27.64 8.95 -12.84
N ALA A 302 -27.20 10.20 -12.62
CA ALA A 302 -26.49 10.98 -13.62
C ALA A 302 -25.21 10.23 -14.07
N ARG A 303 -24.94 10.21 -15.39
CA ARG A 303 -23.86 9.43 -16.04
C ARG A 303 -22.43 9.76 -15.56
N ASN A 304 -22.22 10.79 -14.73
CA ASN A 304 -20.91 11.33 -14.35
C ASN A 304 -20.76 11.70 -12.85
N VAL A 305 -21.39 10.98 -11.93
CA VAL A 305 -21.19 11.28 -10.50
C VAL A 305 -19.84 10.75 -10.03
N LEU A 306 -18.93 11.69 -9.72
CA LEU A 306 -17.61 11.42 -9.17
C LEU A 306 -17.74 10.78 -7.78
N ARG A 307 -17.08 9.63 -7.61
CA ARG A 307 -16.91 8.96 -6.32
C ARG A 307 -15.51 9.28 -5.79
N SER A 308 -15.41 9.58 -4.50
CA SER A 308 -14.12 9.64 -3.81
C SER A 308 -13.89 8.31 -3.11
N VAL A 309 -12.67 7.78 -3.18
CA VAL A 309 -12.29 6.57 -2.45
C VAL A 309 -11.05 6.88 -1.65
N LEU A 310 -11.06 6.52 -0.38
CA LEU A 310 -9.96 6.70 0.53
C LEU A 310 -9.74 5.41 1.31
N ILE A 311 -8.49 5.05 1.55
CA ILE A 311 -8.12 3.87 2.32
C ILE A 311 -7.26 4.33 3.49
N VAL A 312 -7.69 3.99 4.70
CA VAL A 312 -6.81 4.01 5.89
C VAL A 312 -6.21 2.63 6.05
N ARG A 313 -4.91 2.51 6.28
CA ARG A 313 -4.24 1.20 6.36
C ARG A 313 -3.20 1.12 7.46
N ASP A 314 -2.83 -0.12 7.78
CA ASP A 314 -1.70 -0.50 8.63
C ASP A 314 -1.72 0.27 9.96
N TRP A 315 -0.65 1.01 10.29
CA TRP A 315 -0.55 1.75 11.54
C TRP A 315 -1.68 2.76 11.75
N ASP A 316 -2.05 3.49 10.70
CA ASP A 316 -3.12 4.49 10.80
C ASP A 316 -4.47 3.82 11.08
N TYR A 317 -4.69 2.62 10.53
CA TYR A 317 -5.86 1.79 10.88
C TYR A 317 -5.79 1.33 12.35
N CYS A 318 -4.62 0.91 12.83
CA CYS A 318 -4.44 0.50 14.22
C CYS A 318 -4.69 1.65 15.21
N LEU A 319 -4.30 2.89 14.86
CA LEU A 319 -4.65 4.08 15.64
C LEU A 319 -6.18 4.30 15.67
N VAL A 320 -6.88 4.15 14.55
CA VAL A 320 -8.36 4.24 14.54
C VAL A 320 -9.00 3.13 15.37
N ARG A 321 -8.44 1.91 15.35
CA ARG A 321 -8.95 0.73 16.05
C ARG A 321 -8.74 0.79 17.57
N HIS A 322 -7.53 1.16 18.00
CA HIS A 322 -7.09 1.05 19.39
C HIS A 322 -6.92 2.41 20.09
N GLY A 323 -6.99 3.52 19.35
CA GLY A 323 -6.83 4.87 19.89
C GLY A 323 -5.49 5.04 20.60
N VAL A 324 -5.53 5.61 21.81
CA VAL A 324 -4.35 5.84 22.66
C VAL A 324 -3.67 4.53 23.09
N GLY A 325 -4.39 3.41 23.09
CA GLY A 325 -3.84 2.09 23.43
C GLY A 325 -3.18 1.37 22.25
N ALA A 326 -3.03 2.00 21.08
CA ALA A 326 -2.39 1.39 19.93
C ALA A 326 -0.90 1.12 20.20
N ASN A 327 -0.43 -0.07 19.82
CA ASN A 327 0.96 -0.49 19.91
C ASN A 327 1.46 -0.90 18.52
N GLU A 328 2.55 -0.27 18.05
CA GLU A 328 3.06 -0.45 16.69
C GLU A 328 3.57 -1.88 16.48
N ASP A 329 4.36 -2.41 17.41
CA ASP A 329 4.91 -3.78 17.32
C ASP A 329 3.80 -4.84 17.25
N PHE A 330 2.74 -4.68 18.05
CA PHE A 330 1.60 -5.59 18.04
C PHE A 330 0.85 -5.54 16.69
N CYS A 331 0.61 -4.33 16.18
CA CYS A 331 -0.04 -4.11 14.90
C CYS A 331 0.78 -4.70 13.74
N GLU A 332 2.09 -4.48 13.72
CA GLU A 332 2.97 -5.03 12.70
C GLU A 332 3.04 -6.55 12.77
N LYS A 333 3.09 -7.13 13.97
CA LYS A 333 3.07 -8.58 14.18
C LYS A 333 1.76 -9.21 13.70
N GLU A 334 0.61 -8.61 14.00
CA GLU A 334 -0.71 -9.07 13.50
C GLU A 334 -0.73 -9.07 11.96
N ARG A 335 -0.24 -7.99 11.32
CA ARG A 335 -0.15 -7.89 9.86
C ARG A 335 0.79 -8.94 9.29
N HIS A 336 1.95 -9.14 9.90
CA HIS A 336 2.94 -10.11 9.43
C HIS A 336 2.39 -11.54 9.52
N GLN A 337 1.77 -11.91 10.63
CA GLN A 337 1.11 -13.20 10.81
C GLN A 337 -0.01 -13.42 9.78
N TRP A 338 -0.78 -12.38 9.46
CA TRP A 338 -1.78 -12.45 8.40
C TRP A 338 -1.14 -12.66 7.01
N LEU A 339 -0.09 -11.92 6.67
CA LEU A 339 0.64 -12.07 5.40
C LEU A 339 1.20 -13.49 5.22
N ILE A 340 1.69 -14.10 6.30
CA ILE A 340 2.16 -15.49 6.30
C ILE A 340 1.00 -16.46 6.06
N LYS A 341 -0.11 -16.27 6.77
CA LYS A 341 -1.31 -17.10 6.64
C LYS A 341 -1.89 -17.09 5.23
N GLU A 342 -1.87 -15.93 4.56
CA GLU A 342 -2.32 -15.78 3.17
C GLU A 342 -1.28 -16.26 2.14
N GLY A 343 -0.08 -16.67 2.57
CA GLY A 343 0.99 -17.11 1.67
C GLY A 343 1.62 -15.98 0.84
N LEU A 344 1.38 -14.72 1.23
CA LEU A 344 1.97 -13.54 0.58
C LEU A 344 3.43 -13.32 0.97
N VAL A 345 3.80 -13.77 2.16
CA VAL A 345 5.18 -13.76 2.66
C VAL A 345 5.52 -15.17 3.12
N SER A 346 6.68 -15.67 2.69
CA SER A 346 7.17 -16.97 3.13
C SER A 346 8.08 -16.78 4.35
N GLU A 347 7.68 -17.28 5.52
CA GLU A 347 8.62 -17.51 6.65
C GLU A 347 9.79 -18.43 6.26
N ARG A 348 9.63 -19.10 5.11
CA ARG A 348 10.57 -20.05 4.53
C ARG A 348 11.98 -19.47 4.34
N SER A 349 12.16 -18.14 4.31
CA SER A 349 13.51 -17.53 4.29
C SER A 349 14.36 -17.98 5.47
N THR A 350 13.94 -17.71 6.72
CA THR A 350 14.74 -18.04 7.91
C THR A 350 14.83 -19.55 8.12
N ALA A 351 13.76 -20.31 7.86
CA ALA A 351 13.76 -21.77 7.95
C ALA A 351 14.62 -22.45 6.86
N LEU A 352 14.71 -21.89 5.65
CA LEU A 352 15.63 -22.37 4.60
C LEU A 352 17.08 -22.05 4.94
N TRP A 353 17.35 -20.86 5.47
CA TRP A 353 18.69 -20.51 5.95
C TRP A 353 19.12 -21.40 7.12
N PHE A 354 18.22 -21.65 8.08
CA PHE A 354 18.50 -22.53 9.20
C PHE A 354 18.68 -23.98 8.76
N SER A 355 17.85 -24.48 7.83
CA SER A 355 18.01 -25.84 7.30
C SER A 355 19.25 -26.00 6.41
N ALA A 356 19.59 -25.00 5.58
CA ALA A 356 20.84 -24.98 4.81
C ALA A 356 22.07 -24.95 5.73
N PHE A 357 22.04 -24.17 6.82
CA PHE A 357 23.07 -24.17 7.84
C PHE A 357 23.21 -25.54 8.53
N LEU A 358 22.09 -26.15 8.92
CA LEU A 358 22.08 -27.49 9.54
C LEU A 358 22.64 -28.57 8.62
N ILE A 359 22.26 -28.54 7.33
CA ILE A 359 22.80 -29.46 6.31
C ILE A 359 24.31 -29.24 6.15
N SER A 360 24.77 -27.98 6.10
CA SER A 360 26.20 -27.66 6.00
C SER A 360 27.00 -28.20 7.18
N VAL A 361 26.47 -28.09 8.41
CA VAL A 361 27.10 -28.65 9.62
C VAL A 361 27.16 -30.18 9.55
N ILE A 362 26.08 -30.84 9.13
CA ILE A 362 26.05 -32.31 9.00
C ILE A 362 27.09 -32.79 7.98
N VAL A 363 27.18 -32.15 6.81
CA VAL A 363 28.17 -32.48 5.78
C VAL A 363 29.60 -32.29 6.31
N LEU A 364 29.85 -31.22 7.07
CA LEU A 364 31.16 -30.98 7.68
C LEU A 364 31.55 -32.08 8.67
N VAL A 365 30.61 -32.51 9.53
CA VAL A 365 30.85 -33.59 10.51
C VAL A 365 31.12 -34.92 9.82
N ILE A 366 30.37 -35.24 8.76
CA ILE A 366 30.59 -36.45 7.97
C ILE A 366 31.96 -36.41 7.29
N LEU A 367 32.34 -35.28 6.69
CA LEU A 367 33.66 -35.10 6.08
C LEU A 367 34.77 -35.30 7.11
N LEU A 368 34.64 -34.70 8.31
CA LEU A 368 35.59 -34.87 9.40
C LEU A 368 35.69 -36.33 9.85
N ALA A 369 34.56 -37.03 9.99
CA ALA A 369 34.55 -38.45 10.35
C ALA A 369 35.24 -39.32 9.30
N ILE A 370 34.98 -39.07 8.01
CA ILE A 370 35.67 -39.75 6.90
C ILE A 370 37.17 -39.47 6.94
N LEU A 371 37.58 -38.22 7.19
CA LEU A 371 38.98 -37.83 7.29
C LEU A 371 39.69 -38.54 8.45
N VAL A 372 39.04 -38.63 9.61
CA VAL A 372 39.56 -39.38 10.77
C VAL A 372 39.64 -40.87 10.45
N SER A 373 38.60 -41.48 9.87
CA SER A 373 38.63 -42.87 9.44
C SER A 373 39.73 -43.13 8.42
N TYR A 374 39.96 -42.21 7.49
CA TYR A 374 41.01 -42.28 6.50
C TYR A 374 42.40 -42.19 7.12
N ILE A 375 42.63 -41.28 8.07
CA ILE A 375 43.89 -41.19 8.83
C ILE A 375 44.14 -42.46 9.63
N CYS A 376 43.12 -42.98 10.33
CA CYS A 376 43.21 -44.23 11.08
C CYS A 376 43.53 -45.42 10.17
N TRP A 377 42.92 -45.47 8.98
CA TRP A 377 43.18 -46.49 7.98
C TRP A 377 44.60 -46.39 7.42
N LEU A 378 45.05 -45.18 7.06
CA LEU A 378 46.42 -44.92 6.61
C LEU A 378 47.45 -45.38 7.65
N ARG A 379 47.25 -45.02 8.92
CA ARG A 379 48.14 -45.41 10.01
C ARG A 379 48.21 -46.93 10.14
N ARG A 380 47.07 -47.61 10.12
CA ARG A 380 47.03 -49.08 10.17
C ARG A 380 47.72 -49.72 8.97
N SER A 381 47.53 -49.19 7.77
CA SER A 381 48.17 -49.72 6.55
C SER A 381 49.70 -49.52 6.54
N LEU A 382 50.19 -48.46 7.19
CA LEU A 382 51.61 -48.20 7.38
C LEU A 382 52.21 -49.11 8.47
N ASP A 383 51.46 -49.37 9.54
CA ASP A 383 51.88 -50.31 10.58
C ASP A 383 51.93 -51.75 10.04
N ASP A 384 51.00 -52.16 9.17
CA ASP A 384 50.98 -53.49 8.51
C ASP A 384 52.13 -53.66 7.48
N THR A 385 52.81 -52.58 7.07
CA THR A 385 54.02 -52.66 6.22
C THR A 385 55.33 -52.70 7.02
N TYR A 386 55.25 -52.61 8.35
CA TYR A 386 56.38 -52.69 9.26
C TYR A 386 56.42 -54.03 10.02
N ASP A 387 56.05 -55.14 9.36
CA ASP A 387 56.36 -56.47 9.85
C ASP A 387 57.86 -56.73 9.67
N GLY A 388 58.56 -56.57 10.79
CA GLY A 388 59.98 -56.78 10.93
C GLY A 388 60.34 -58.24 10.72
N ASP A 389 60.78 -58.55 9.51
CA ASP A 389 61.61 -59.73 9.24
C ASP A 389 62.74 -59.37 8.27
N GLN A 390 63.61 -58.45 8.69
CA GLN A 390 64.99 -58.37 8.20
C GLN A 390 65.96 -58.22 9.37
N THR A 391 66.34 -59.38 9.90
CA THR A 391 67.68 -59.59 10.45
C THR A 391 68.73 -59.31 9.36
N THR A 392 69.32 -58.11 9.37
CA THR A 392 70.64 -57.92 8.76
C THR A 392 71.57 -57.23 9.75
N ASN A 393 72.36 -58.08 10.42
CA ASN A 393 73.75 -57.86 10.79
C ASN A 393 74.14 -56.41 11.14
N LEU A 394 74.09 -56.11 12.44
CA LEU A 394 75.01 -55.18 13.09
C LEU A 394 76.45 -55.60 12.81
N ARG A 395 77.01 -55.14 11.69
CA ARG A 395 78.44 -55.10 11.45
C ARG A 395 78.93 -53.72 11.88
N CYS A 396 79.59 -53.67 13.03
CA CYS A 396 80.44 -52.55 13.41
C CYS A 396 81.46 -52.30 12.29
N TYR A 397 81.49 -51.09 11.73
CA TYR A 397 82.75 -50.39 11.42
C TYR A 397 82.57 -48.89 11.66
N PRO A 398 83.62 -48.20 12.16
CA PRO A 398 83.61 -46.82 12.57
C PRO A 398 83.93 -45.91 11.38
N GLY A 399 83.46 -44.66 11.42
CA GLY A 399 84.03 -43.66 10.52
C GLY A 399 83.10 -42.52 10.17
N GLN A 400 83.49 -41.35 10.68
CA GLN A 400 83.41 -40.06 10.00
C GLN A 400 82.01 -39.45 9.82
N TYR A 401 81.75 -38.49 10.69
CA TYR A 401 81.07 -37.24 10.32
C TYR A 401 81.58 -36.73 8.96
N PRO A 402 80.65 -36.27 8.12
CA PRO A 402 80.82 -34.94 7.56
C PRO A 402 79.55 -34.12 7.75
N ASP A 403 79.78 -32.93 8.30
CA ASP A 403 79.03 -31.69 8.11
C ASP A 403 77.77 -31.78 7.24
N MET A 404 76.60 -31.59 7.86
CA MET A 404 75.53 -30.90 7.16
C MET A 404 75.03 -29.74 8.01
N ASP A 405 75.32 -28.58 7.44
CA ASP A 405 75.15 -27.25 7.96
C ASP A 405 73.73 -26.96 8.44
N ILE A 406 73.71 -26.41 9.64
CA ILE A 406 72.74 -25.45 10.13
C ILE A 406 72.78 -24.25 9.17
N SER A 407 71.78 -24.11 8.31
CA SER A 407 71.45 -22.81 7.71
C SER A 407 70.11 -22.34 8.25
N VAL A 408 70.25 -21.42 9.20
CA VAL A 408 69.21 -20.57 9.76
C VAL A 408 69.01 -19.43 8.77
N ASP A 409 67.91 -19.45 8.01
CA ASP A 409 67.31 -18.23 7.46
C ASP A 409 66.13 -17.86 8.37
N ARG A 410 66.37 -17.11 9.45
CA ARG A 410 66.47 -15.65 9.49
C ARG A 410 65.28 -14.97 8.82
N TRP A 411 64.25 -14.76 9.64
CA TRP A 411 63.28 -13.69 9.44
C TRP A 411 64.00 -12.35 9.48
N ASN A 412 63.72 -11.49 8.50
CA ASN A 412 63.95 -10.06 8.57
C ASN A 412 62.79 -9.33 7.88
N TYR A 413 62.10 -8.54 8.70
CA TYR A 413 61.13 -7.46 8.44
C TYR A 413 59.79 -7.79 7.78
#